data_AF-A0A6P0YAY4-F1
#
_entry.id   AF-A0A6P0YAY4-F1
#
_cell.length_a   1.000
_cell.length_b   1.000
_cell.length_c   1.000
_cell.angle_alpha   90.00
_cell.angle_beta   90.00
_cell.angle_gamma   90.00
#
_symmetry.space_group_name_H-M   'P 1'
#
loop_
_entity.id
_entity.type
_entity.pdbx_description
1 polymer ?
#
loop_
_entity_poly.entity_id
_entity_poly.type
_entity_poly.pdbx_seq_one_letter_code
_entity_poly.pdbx_strand_id
1 'polypeptide(L)'
;MAYSDFKILSKFQKEFDLHIHEQVNLFAQVEALKSSNFLTKTLAETVELALAINTEKARFLTECSANRNDYYSLVIRNQKAGKL
;
A
#
# COMPACT_ATOMS: atom_id res chain seq x y z
N MET A 1 -5.13 -0.98 -15.13
CA MET A 1 -3.99 -0.04 -15.10
C MET A 1 -2.91 -0.67 -14.26
N ALA A 2 -1.75 -0.99 -14.84
CA ALA A 2 -0.70 -1.71 -14.13
C ALA A 2 0.19 -0.72 -13.37
N TYR A 3 0.50 -0.99 -12.11
CA TYR A 3 1.36 -0.12 -11.29
C TYR A 3 2.81 -0.01 -11.85
N SER A 4 3.20 -0.92 -12.74
CA SER A 4 4.44 -0.86 -13.51
C SER A 4 4.54 0.36 -14.43
N ASP A 5 3.41 0.97 -14.78
CA ASP A 5 3.34 2.12 -15.67
C ASP A 5 3.71 3.42 -14.95
N PHE A 6 3.78 3.45 -13.61
CA PHE A 6 4.18 4.67 -12.86
C PHE A 6 5.68 5.01 -12.92
N LYS A 7 6.48 4.29 -13.73
CA LYS A 7 7.87 4.69 -14.06
C LYS A 7 7.95 5.97 -14.93
N ILE A 8 6.80 6.56 -15.27
CA ILE A 8 6.62 7.71 -16.16
C ILE A 8 7.14 9.03 -15.57
N LEU A 9 7.35 9.19 -14.27
CA LEU A 9 7.74 10.49 -13.70
C LEU A 9 9.02 11.06 -14.34
N SER A 10 10.03 10.22 -14.55
CA SER A 10 11.30 10.61 -15.21
C SER A 10 11.13 10.91 -16.71
N LYS A 11 10.21 10.23 -17.39
CA LYS A 11 9.88 10.48 -18.79
C LYS A 11 9.13 11.80 -18.94
N PHE A 12 8.18 12.05 -18.06
CA PHE A 12 7.36 13.26 -18.02
C PHE A 12 8.19 14.50 -17.68
N GLN A 13 9.15 14.39 -16.75
CA GLN A 13 10.10 15.48 -16.47
C GLN A 13 10.88 15.91 -17.71
N LYS A 14 11.32 14.95 -18.54
CA LYS A 14 12.08 15.24 -19.77
C LYS A 14 11.20 15.74 -20.92
N GLU A 15 9.99 15.22 -21.04
CA GLU A 15 9.08 15.56 -22.13
C GLU A 15 8.46 16.95 -21.95
N PHE A 16 8.26 17.38 -20.71
CA PHE A 16 7.65 18.66 -20.36
C PHE A 16 8.62 19.67 -19.73
N ASP A 17 9.92 19.36 -19.71
CA ASP A 17 10.98 20.18 -19.10
C ASP A 17 10.64 20.63 -17.66
N LEU A 18 10.20 19.67 -16.83
CA LEU A 18 9.74 19.95 -15.48
C LEU A 18 10.88 19.82 -14.47
N HIS A 19 11.12 20.90 -13.75
CA HIS A 19 12.01 20.91 -12.60
C HIS A 19 11.23 20.56 -11.32
N ILE A 20 11.48 19.37 -10.76
CA ILE A 20 10.93 18.98 -9.47
C ILE A 20 11.88 19.47 -8.37
N HIS A 21 11.43 20.46 -7.62
CA HIS A 21 12.09 20.92 -6.40
C HIS A 21 11.44 20.24 -5.20
N GLU A 22 12.04 19.15 -4.73
CA GLU A 22 11.55 18.43 -3.57
C GLU A 22 11.98 19.19 -2.30
N GLN A 23 11.03 19.88 -1.68
CA GLN A 23 11.26 20.57 -0.42
C GLN A 23 11.03 19.62 0.74
N VAL A 24 12.12 19.00 1.20
CA VAL A 24 12.12 18.18 2.40
C VAL A 24 11.85 19.07 3.62
N ASN A 25 11.05 18.57 4.56
CA ASN A 25 10.70 19.29 5.79
C ASN A 25 9.86 20.57 5.58
N LEU A 26 8.87 20.53 4.67
CA LEU A 26 7.91 21.62 4.42
C LEU A 26 7.30 22.22 5.70
N PHE A 27 7.15 21.41 6.75
CA PHE A 27 6.57 21.79 8.04
C PHE A 27 7.58 21.88 9.18
N ALA A 28 8.89 21.85 8.93
CA ALA A 28 9.89 21.93 10.02
C ALA A 28 9.81 23.22 10.83
N GLN A 29 9.29 24.30 10.23
CA GLN A 29 9.13 25.59 10.89
C GLN A 29 7.75 25.76 11.53
N VAL A 30 6.83 24.79 11.37
CA VAL A 30 5.49 24.85 11.94
C VAL A 30 5.52 24.24 13.33
N GLU A 31 5.24 25.04 14.35
CA GLU A 31 5.12 24.56 15.72
C GLU A 31 3.93 23.59 15.84
N ALA A 32 4.13 22.54 16.64
CA ALA A 32 3.10 21.55 16.86
C ALA A 32 1.90 22.19 17.60
N LEU A 33 0.75 22.26 16.92
CA LEU A 33 -0.48 22.73 17.54
C LEU A 33 -1.07 21.65 18.46
N LYS A 34 -1.53 22.06 19.64
CA LYS A 34 -2.27 21.15 20.53
C LYS A 34 -3.58 20.74 19.86
N SER A 35 -3.79 19.42 19.76
CA SER A 35 -5.04 18.86 19.24
C SER A 35 -6.23 19.22 20.14
N SER A 36 -7.41 19.40 19.52
CA SER A 36 -8.63 19.69 20.28
C SER A 36 -9.09 18.45 21.05
N ASN A 37 -9.68 18.65 22.23
CA ASN A 37 -10.18 17.56 23.06
C ASN A 37 -11.18 16.65 22.32
N PHE A 38 -11.99 17.22 21.44
CA PHE A 38 -12.91 16.47 20.59
C PHE A 38 -12.16 15.53 19.64
N LEU A 39 -11.18 16.07 18.91
CA LEU A 39 -10.38 15.29 17.96
C LEU A 39 -9.62 14.15 18.67
N THR A 40 -9.03 14.42 19.84
CA THR A 40 -8.31 13.41 20.62
C THR A 40 -9.22 12.26 21.07
N LYS A 41 -10.44 12.57 21.53
CA LYS A 41 -11.41 11.54 21.95
C LYS A 41 -11.89 10.70 20.77
N THR A 42 -12.28 11.34 19.67
CA THR A 42 -12.71 10.65 18.46
C THR A 42 -11.61 9.75 17.89
N LEU A 43 -10.36 10.21 17.90
CA LEU A 43 -9.23 9.37 17.49
C LEU A 43 -9.04 8.18 18.44
N ALA A 44 -9.07 8.39 19.76
CA ALA A 44 -8.94 7.29 20.71
C ALA A 44 -10.03 6.21 20.53
N GLU A 45 -11.26 6.61 20.28
CA GLU A 45 -12.41 5.71 20.05
C GLU A 45 -12.32 4.95 18.72
N THR A 46 -11.68 5.54 17.69
CA THR A 46 -11.62 4.96 16.33
C THR A 46 -10.34 4.18 16.05
N VAL A 47 -9.29 4.33 16.88
CA VAL A 47 -8.00 3.67 16.71
C VAL A 47 -8.13 2.14 16.79
N GLU A 48 -8.86 1.61 17.76
CA GLU A 48 -9.03 0.16 17.91
C GLU A 48 -9.75 -0.46 16.69
N LEU A 49 -10.78 0.23 16.18
CA LEU A 49 -11.51 -0.17 14.98
C LEU A 49 -10.62 -0.12 13.74
N ALA A 50 -9.83 0.95 13.56
CA ALA A 50 -8.90 1.07 12.44
C ALA A 50 -7.82 -0.03 12.46
N LEU A 51 -7.31 -0.37 13.64
CA LEU A 51 -6.36 -1.48 13.82
C LEU A 51 -7.04 -2.82 13.45
N ALA A 52 -8.22 -3.09 13.99
CA ALA A 52 -8.97 -4.31 13.68
C ALA A 52 -9.25 -4.45 12.17
N ILE A 53 -9.69 -3.37 11.51
CA ILE A 53 -9.95 -3.34 10.07
C ILE A 53 -8.67 -3.58 9.26
N ASN A 54 -7.56 -2.94 9.63
CA ASN A 54 -6.28 -3.16 8.96
C ASN A 54 -5.78 -4.60 9.15
N THR A 55 -5.96 -5.20 10.33
CA THR A 55 -5.61 -6.60 10.57
C THR A 55 -6.49 -7.55 9.79
N GLU A 56 -7.78 -7.27 9.68
CA GLU A 56 -8.72 -8.12 8.95
C GLU A 56 -8.48 -8.04 7.43
N LYS A 57 -8.21 -6.84 6.92
CA LYS A 57 -7.80 -6.65 5.52
C LYS A 57 -6.49 -7.36 5.22
N ALA A 58 -5.51 -7.29 6.11
CA ALA A 58 -4.25 -8.03 5.98
C ALA A 58 -4.48 -9.54 6.01
N ARG A 59 -5.35 -10.04 6.90
CA ARG A 59 -5.74 -11.46 7.00
C ARG A 59 -6.36 -11.94 5.70
N PHE A 60 -7.37 -11.24 5.18
CA PHE A 60 -7.99 -11.58 3.91
C PHE A 60 -6.99 -11.57 2.75
N LEU A 61 -6.06 -10.62 2.72
CA LEU A 61 -5.01 -10.59 1.70
C LEU A 61 -4.05 -11.79 1.82
N THR A 62 -3.68 -12.19 3.05
CA THR A 62 -2.85 -13.37 3.27
C THR A 62 -3.56 -14.66 2.90
N GLU A 63 -4.84 -14.79 3.23
CA GLU A 63 -5.66 -15.97 2.93
C GLU A 63 -5.92 -16.10 1.41
N CYS A 64 -6.24 -15.00 0.74
CA CYS A 64 -6.31 -14.93 -0.72
C CYS A 64 -4.96 -15.18 -1.42
N SER A 65 -3.83 -14.94 -0.74
CA SER A 65 -2.50 -15.26 -1.27
C SER A 65 -2.12 -16.73 -1.05
N ALA A 66 -2.51 -17.31 0.09
CA ALA A 66 -2.31 -18.72 0.41
C ALA A 66 -3.08 -19.63 -0.56
N ASN A 67 -4.36 -19.33 -0.80
CA ASN A 67 -5.20 -20.08 -1.75
C ASN A 67 -4.69 -19.97 -3.22
N ARG A 68 -4.07 -18.83 -3.59
CA ARG A 68 -3.40 -18.69 -4.90
C ARG A 68 -2.16 -19.58 -5.03
N ASN A 69 -1.35 -19.70 -3.98
CA ASN A 69 -0.15 -20.54 -4.00
C ASN A 69 -0.48 -22.04 -4.09
N ASP A 70 -1.60 -22.47 -3.51
CA ASP A 70 -2.09 -23.85 -3.64
C ASP A 70 -2.46 -24.18 -5.09
N TYR A 71 -3.12 -23.25 -5.79
CA TYR A 71 -3.46 -23.41 -7.22
C TYR A 71 -2.22 -23.55 -8.11
N TYR A 72 -1.20 -22.71 -7.93
CA TYR A 72 0.04 -22.82 -8.71
C TYR A 72 0.82 -24.09 -8.40
N SER A 73 0.85 -24.54 -7.14
CA SER A 73 1.52 -25.80 -6.78
C SER A 73 0.82 -27.03 -7.35
N LEU A 74 -0.51 -27.03 -7.42
CA LEU A 74 -1.33 -28.06 -8.08
C LEU A 74 -1.10 -28.08 -9.60
N VAL A 75 -1.06 -26.91 -10.26
CA VAL A 75 -0.79 -26.82 -11.70
C VAL A 75 0.62 -27.32 -12.04
N ILE A 76 1.63 -26.96 -11.24
CA ILE A 76 3.01 -27.39 -11.43
C ILE A 76 3.17 -28.91 -11.19
N ARG A 77 2.47 -29.49 -10.20
CA ARG A 77 2.46 -30.95 -9.98
C ARG A 77 1.77 -31.69 -11.13
N ASN A 78 0.65 -31.18 -11.64
CA ASN A 78 -0.09 -31.82 -12.75
C ASN A 78 0.65 -31.69 -14.10
N GLN A 79 1.38 -30.60 -14.35
CA GLN A 79 2.26 -30.48 -15.53
C GLN A 79 3.45 -31.46 -15.49
N LYS A 80 3.96 -31.79 -14.30
CA LYS A 80 5.08 -32.73 -14.14
C LYS A 80 4.64 -34.20 -14.25
N ALA A 81 3.36 -34.51 -14.02
CA ALA A 81 2.79 -35.85 -14.12
C ALA A 81 2.28 -36.20 -15.53
N GLY A 82 2.11 -35.23 -16.43
CA GLY A 82 1.60 -35.41 -17.79
C GLY A 82 2.67 -35.59 -18.88
N LYS A 83 3.80 -36.26 -18.59
CA LYS A 83 4.77 -36.69 -19.61
C LYS A 83 4.88 -38.21 -19.59
N LEU A 84 4.07 -38.86 -20.43
CA LEU A 84 4.37 -40.00 -21.29
C LEU A 84 3.21 -40.18 -22.27
#